data_AF-A0A965AGH5-F1
#
_entry.id   AF-A0A965AGH5-F1
#
_cell.length_a   1.000
_cell.length_b   1.000
_cell.length_c   1.000
_cell.angle_alpha   90.00
_cell.angle_beta   90.00
_cell.angle_gamma   90.00
#
_symmetry.space_group_name_H-M   'P 1'
#
loop_
_entity.id
_entity.type
_entity.pdbx_description
1 polymer ?
#
loop_
_entity_poly.entity_id
_entity_poly.type
_entity_poly.pdbx_seq_one_letter_code
_entity_poly.pdbx_strand_id
1 'polypeptide(L)'
;MTFASIAALFIFFWASGFVAAKYGLPYAEPFTLMAARFVVGAAILVPACFVLKATWPKTLRDTTHILIAGFGVQTVYLIGVYYGIWFGISTGVTALVVGLQPLLTGVLAGFVL
;
A
#
# COMPACT_ATOMS: atom_id res chain seq x y z
N MET A 1 18.58 -11.03 13.03
CA MET A 1 17.16 -10.63 13.18
C MET A 1 16.37 -11.40 12.14
N THR A 2 15.58 -12.33 12.62
CA THR A 2 15.02 -13.47 11.91
C THR A 2 13.82 -13.04 11.06
N PHE A 3 13.64 -13.61 9.88
CA PHE A 3 12.57 -13.33 8.91
C PHE A 3 11.17 -13.07 9.53
N ALA A 4 10.83 -13.81 10.59
CA ALA A 4 9.59 -13.65 11.35
C ALA A 4 9.39 -12.23 11.92
N SER A 5 10.45 -11.55 12.35
CA SER A 5 10.36 -10.20 12.91
C SER A 5 10.00 -9.17 11.85
N ILE A 6 10.59 -9.27 10.66
CA ILE A 6 10.28 -8.38 9.52
C ILE A 6 8.84 -8.63 9.05
N ALA A 7 8.41 -9.90 8.96
CA ALA A 7 7.05 -10.25 8.61
C ALA A 7 6.04 -9.71 9.63
N ALA A 8 6.31 -9.84 10.93
CA ALA A 8 5.44 -9.31 11.99
C ALA A 8 5.31 -7.79 11.90
N LEU A 9 6.41 -7.06 11.69
CA LEU A 9 6.40 -5.62 11.50
C LEU A 9 5.59 -5.23 10.26
N PHE A 10 5.80 -5.93 9.14
CA PHE A 10 5.04 -5.71 7.92
C PHE A 10 3.53 -5.89 8.16
N ILE A 11 3.12 -7.00 8.79
CA ILE A 11 1.70 -7.27 9.11
C ILE A 11 1.14 -6.14 9.99
N PHE A 12 1.90 -5.72 11.01
CA PHE A 12 1.47 -4.65 11.91
C PHE A 12 1.23 -3.32 11.17
N PHE A 13 2.22 -2.85 10.39
CA PHE A 13 2.11 -1.60 9.63
C PHE A 13 1.10 -1.67 8.48
N TRP A 14 0.88 -2.86 7.91
CA TRP A 14 -0.10 -3.05 6.86
C TRP A 14 -1.53 -3.07 7.43
N ALA A 15 -1.75 -3.88 8.47
CA ALA A 15 -3.06 -4.05 9.11
C ALA A 15 -3.59 -2.75 9.73
N SER A 16 -2.70 -1.88 10.23
CA SER A 16 -3.08 -0.56 10.75
C SER A 16 -3.77 0.31 9.68
N GLY A 17 -3.57 0.05 8.39
CA GLY A 17 -4.29 0.71 7.31
C GLY A 17 -5.80 0.48 7.37
N PHE A 18 -6.24 -0.77 7.60
CA PHE A 18 -7.67 -1.08 7.73
C PHE A 18 -8.30 -0.45 8.97
N VAL A 19 -7.52 -0.34 10.06
CA VAL A 19 -7.93 0.38 11.27
C VAL A 19 -8.13 1.87 10.96
N ALA A 20 -7.16 2.49 10.26
CA ALA A 20 -7.27 3.87 9.81
C ALA A 20 -8.44 4.10 8.84
N ALA A 21 -8.79 3.10 8.00
CA ALA A 21 -9.98 3.18 7.15
C ALA A 21 -11.26 3.22 7.99
N LYS A 22 -11.39 2.29 8.96
CA LYS A 22 -12.58 2.20 9.84
C LYS A 22 -12.84 3.50 10.60
N TYR A 23 -11.78 4.11 11.14
CA TYR A 23 -11.89 5.30 11.98
C TYR A 23 -11.76 6.61 11.20
N GLY A 24 -11.11 6.62 10.04
CA GLY A 24 -10.86 7.85 9.27
C GLY A 24 -11.96 8.19 8.26
N LEU A 25 -12.57 7.18 7.63
CA LEU A 25 -13.61 7.38 6.62
C LEU A 25 -14.89 8.07 7.11
N PRO A 26 -15.28 8.01 8.41
CA PRO A 26 -16.36 8.85 8.92
C PRO A 26 -16.07 10.37 8.90
N TYR A 27 -14.80 10.77 8.84
CA TYR A 27 -14.38 12.17 8.95
C TYR A 27 -13.80 12.76 7.66
N ALA A 28 -13.37 11.90 6.73
CA ALA A 28 -12.76 12.34 5.48
C ALA A 28 -13.10 11.39 4.34
N GLU A 29 -13.28 11.97 3.15
CA GLU A 29 -13.46 11.20 1.92
C GLU A 29 -12.21 10.34 1.63
N PRO A 30 -12.35 9.18 0.96
CA PRO A 30 -11.26 8.24 0.69
C PRO A 30 -10.02 8.89 0.07
N PHE A 31 -10.22 9.76 -0.92
CA PHE A 31 -9.14 10.46 -1.60
C PHE A 31 -8.37 11.40 -0.66
N THR A 32 -9.08 12.19 0.14
CA THR A 32 -8.50 13.12 1.10
C THR A 32 -7.73 12.38 2.20
N LEU A 33 -8.31 11.29 2.73
CA LEU A 33 -7.66 10.45 3.73
C LEU A 33 -6.37 9.80 3.20
N MET A 34 -6.40 9.28 1.97
CA MET A 34 -5.23 8.68 1.33
C MET A 34 -4.17 9.71 0.95
N ALA A 35 -4.56 10.88 0.44
CA ALA A 35 -3.65 11.97 0.16
C ALA A 35 -2.89 12.39 1.44
N ALA A 36 -3.60 12.59 2.55
CA ALA A 36 -2.98 12.90 3.84
C ALA A 36 -2.01 11.78 4.28
N ARG A 37 -2.43 10.52 4.15
CA ARG A 37 -1.60 9.35 4.49
C ARG A 37 -0.32 9.28 3.64
N PHE A 38 -0.40 9.56 2.35
CA PHE A 38 0.77 9.56 1.46
C PHE A 38 1.68 10.77 1.69
N VAL A 39 1.15 11.94 2.03
CA VAL A 39 1.96 13.10 2.42
C VAL A 39 2.76 12.79 3.67
N VAL A 40 2.14 12.21 4.69
CA VAL A 40 2.84 11.78 5.91
C VAL A 40 3.89 10.71 5.59
N GLY A 41 3.54 9.72 4.78
CA GLY A 41 4.49 8.69 4.33
C GLY A 41 5.69 9.28 3.59
N ALA A 42 5.46 10.23 2.67
CA ALA A 42 6.51 10.93 1.95
C ALA A 42 7.38 11.78 2.88
N ALA A 43 6.77 12.50 3.83
CA ALA A 43 7.50 13.30 4.82
C ALA A 43 8.42 12.46 5.72
N ILE A 44 8.12 11.17 5.92
CA ILE A 44 8.95 10.24 6.68
C ILE A 44 10.00 9.58 5.78
N LEU A 45 9.58 9.05 4.62
CA LEU A 45 10.45 8.26 3.75
C LEU A 45 11.48 9.12 3.00
N VAL A 46 11.14 10.35 2.62
CA VAL A 46 12.07 11.24 1.90
C VAL A 46 13.30 11.56 2.77
N PRO A 47 13.19 12.02 4.03
CA PRO A 47 14.34 12.15 4.93
C PRO A 47 15.09 10.85 5.16
N ALA A 48 14.38 9.73 5.33
CA ALA A 48 15.00 8.42 5.51
C ALA A 48 15.88 8.04 4.30
N CYS A 49 15.45 8.33 3.07
CA CYS A 49 16.24 8.10 1.86
C CYS A 49 17.57 8.88 1.88
N PHE A 50 17.58 10.10 2.41
CA PHE A 50 18.82 10.90 2.53
C PHE A 50 19.74 10.33 3.61
N VAL A 51 19.21 9.97 4.79
CA VAL A 51 19.99 9.40 5.90
C VAL A 51 20.59 8.05 5.52
N LEU A 52 19.82 7.20 4.85
CA LEU A 52 20.23 5.86 4.44
C LEU A 52 21.04 5.84 3.13
N LYS A 53 21.27 6.99 2.49
CA LYS A 53 21.95 7.12 1.20
C LYS A 53 21.35 6.18 0.14
N ALA A 54 20.04 6.17 0.03
CA ALA A 54 19.32 5.31 -0.90
C ALA A 54 19.76 5.55 -2.35
N THR A 55 19.84 4.47 -3.12
CA THR A 55 20.18 4.54 -4.55
C THR A 55 18.99 5.06 -5.34
N TRP A 56 19.13 6.22 -5.97
CA TRP A 56 18.11 6.80 -6.82
C TRP A 56 18.16 6.21 -8.25
N PRO A 57 17.01 6.12 -8.94
CA PRO A 57 16.97 5.67 -10.33
C PRO A 57 17.82 6.60 -11.20
N LYS A 58 18.68 6.02 -12.04
CA LYS A 58 19.62 6.77 -12.89
C LYS A 58 19.10 7.01 -14.30
N THR A 59 18.08 6.25 -14.71
CA THR A 59 17.50 6.32 -16.05
C THR A 59 16.04 6.72 -16.02
N LEU A 60 15.59 7.36 -17.11
CA LEU A 60 14.17 7.67 -17.31
C LEU A 60 13.31 6.40 -17.33
N ARG A 61 13.84 5.30 -17.86
CA ARG A 61 13.17 4.00 -17.90
C ARG A 61 12.91 3.44 -16.50
N ASP A 62 13.90 3.47 -15.61
CA ASP A 62 13.72 3.00 -14.23
C ASP A 62 12.70 3.86 -13.49
N THR A 63 12.74 5.17 -13.74
CA THR A 63 11.80 6.13 -13.16
C THR A 63 10.37 5.86 -13.63
N THR A 64 10.15 5.62 -14.93
CA THR A 64 8.79 5.31 -15.44
C THR A 64 8.27 3.98 -14.90
N HIS A 65 9.12 2.95 -14.79
CA HIS A 65 8.71 1.69 -14.16
C HIS A 65 8.29 1.88 -12.71
N ILE A 66 9.05 2.65 -11.92
CA ILE A 66 8.72 2.95 -10.52
C ILE A 66 7.40 3.74 -10.44
N LEU A 67 7.22 4.74 -11.31
CA LEU A 67 5.99 5.54 -11.34
C LEU A 67 4.76 4.70 -11.69
N ILE A 68 4.85 3.84 -12.70
CA ILE A 68 3.74 2.97 -13.11
C ILE A 68 3.41 1.97 -11.99
N ALA A 69 4.42 1.32 -11.41
CA ALA A 69 4.22 0.38 -10.32
C ALA A 69 3.63 1.06 -9.08
N GLY A 70 4.19 2.22 -8.69
CA GLY A 70 3.71 3.02 -7.56
C GLY A 70 2.29 3.52 -7.77
N PHE A 71 1.96 4.01 -8.97
CA PHE A 71 0.61 4.44 -9.31
C PHE A 71 -0.39 3.28 -9.24
N GLY A 72 -0.06 2.12 -9.80
CA GLY A 72 -0.92 0.94 -9.76
C GLY A 72 -1.20 0.47 -8.33
N VAL A 73 -0.15 0.30 -7.52
CA VAL A 73 -0.29 -0.24 -6.15
C VAL A 73 -0.82 0.81 -5.18
N GLN A 74 -0.24 2.01 -5.17
CA GLN A 74 -0.56 3.00 -4.14
C GLN A 74 -1.78 3.85 -4.50
N THR A 75 -2.05 4.09 -5.79
CA THR A 75 -3.20 4.91 -6.19
C THR A 75 -4.37 4.01 -6.55
N VAL A 76 -4.27 3.26 -7.64
CA VAL A 76 -5.43 2.51 -8.18
C VAL A 76 -5.94 1.47 -7.18
N TYR A 77 -5.04 0.64 -6.65
CA TYR A 77 -5.43 -0.43 -5.74
C TYR A 77 -5.87 0.09 -4.37
N LEU A 78 -5.07 0.90 -3.67
CA LEU A 78 -5.44 1.37 -2.32
C LEU A 78 -6.66 2.28 -2.32
N ILE A 79 -6.80 3.19 -3.29
CA ILE A 79 -7.99 4.06 -3.35
C ILE A 79 -9.22 3.19 -3.62
N GLY A 80 -9.16 2.25 -4.55
CA GLY A 80 -10.28 1.34 -4.83
C GLY A 80 -10.73 0.56 -3.58
N VAL A 81 -9.77 0.05 -2.80
CA VAL A 81 -10.01 -0.62 -1.51
C VAL A 81 -10.74 0.29 -0.53
N TYR A 82 -10.25 1.53 -0.34
CA TYR A 82 -10.86 2.48 0.60
C TYR A 82 -12.23 2.97 0.13
N TYR A 83 -12.43 3.10 -1.18
CA TYR A 83 -13.70 3.47 -1.76
C TYR A 83 -14.74 2.36 -1.58
N GLY A 84 -14.35 1.09 -1.72
CA GLY A 84 -15.21 -0.05 -1.41
C GLY A 84 -15.66 -0.06 0.06
N ILE A 85 -14.76 0.29 0.99
CA ILE A 85 -15.10 0.43 2.41
C ILE A 85 -16.06 1.61 2.62
N TRP A 86 -15.84 2.73 1.94
CA TRP A 86 -16.70 3.91 2.00
C TRP A 86 -18.12 3.64 1.49
N PHE A 87 -18.27 2.78 0.48
CA PHE A 87 -19.57 2.29 0.01
C PHE A 87 -20.27 1.30 0.96
N GLY A 88 -19.70 1.02 2.13
CA GLY A 88 -20.33 0.22 3.18
C GLY A 88 -19.84 -1.21 3.27
N ILE A 89 -18.84 -1.62 2.47
CA ILE A 89 -18.20 -2.93 2.66
C ILE A 89 -17.43 -2.90 3.99
N SER A 90 -17.67 -3.88 4.85
CA SER A 90 -16.93 -3.94 6.12
C SER A 90 -15.43 -4.08 5.89
N THR A 91 -14.63 -3.41 6.72
CA THR A 91 -13.16 -3.46 6.63
C THR A 91 -12.60 -4.87 6.75
N GLY A 92 -13.29 -5.75 7.50
CA GLY A 92 -12.92 -7.16 7.64
C GLY A 92 -13.11 -7.95 6.34
N VAL A 93 -14.24 -7.80 5.66
CA VAL A 93 -14.49 -8.43 4.36
C VAL A 93 -13.48 -7.93 3.33
N THR A 94 -13.24 -6.61 3.28
CA THR A 94 -12.24 -6.04 2.37
C THR A 94 -10.83 -6.60 2.65
N ALA A 95 -10.45 -6.78 3.93
CA ALA A 95 -9.17 -7.38 4.29
C ALA A 95 -9.05 -8.84 3.83
N LEU A 96 -10.14 -9.63 3.91
CA LEU A 96 -10.16 -11.00 3.40
C LEU A 96 -9.98 -11.04 1.88
N VAL A 97 -10.70 -10.18 1.14
CA VAL A 97 -10.59 -10.07 -0.32
C VAL A 97 -9.16 -9.69 -0.72
N VAL A 98 -8.58 -8.70 -0.06
CA VAL A 98 -7.18 -8.30 -0.27
C VAL A 98 -6.21 -9.44 0.08
N GLY A 99 -6.50 -10.21 1.13
CA GLY A 99 -5.71 -11.38 1.53
C GLY A 99 -5.66 -12.49 0.47
N LEU A 100 -6.51 -12.45 -0.55
CA LEU A 100 -6.44 -13.37 -1.69
C LEU A 100 -5.37 -12.98 -2.72
N GLN A 101 -4.81 -11.77 -2.67
CA GLN A 101 -3.79 -11.32 -3.62
C GLN A 101 -2.61 -12.31 -3.77
N PRO A 102 -2.00 -12.84 -2.69
CA PRO A 102 -0.90 -13.80 -2.82
C PRO A 102 -1.31 -15.10 -3.54
N LEU A 103 -2.56 -15.55 -3.33
CA LEU A 103 -3.09 -16.74 -4.02
C LEU A 103 -3.24 -16.46 -5.52
N LEU A 104 -3.82 -15.31 -5.87
CA LEU A 104 -3.95 -14.88 -7.26
C LEU A 104 -2.57 -14.72 -7.92
N THR A 105 -1.61 -14.10 -7.24
CA THR A 105 -0.24 -13.97 -7.73
C THR A 105 0.41 -15.33 -7.94
N GLY A 106 0.21 -16.30 -7.04
CA GLY A 106 0.74 -17.66 -7.19
C GLY A 106 0.15 -18.39 -8.40
N VAL A 107 -1.17 -18.30 -8.59
CA VAL A 107 -1.85 -18.89 -9.75
C VAL A 107 -1.38 -18.27 -11.06
N LEU A 108 -1.33 -16.93 -11.13
CA LEU A 108 -0.90 -16.20 -12.32
C LEU A 108 0.59 -16.43 -12.64
N ALA A 109 1.44 -16.54 -11.62
CA ALA A 109 2.86 -16.85 -11.82
C ALA A 109 3.03 -18.20 -12.54
N GLY A 110 2.22 -19.21 -12.21
CA GLY A 110 2.25 -20.51 -12.90
C GLY A 110 1.78 -20.48 -14.36
N PHE A 111 1.12 -19.40 -14.81
CA PHE A 111 0.77 -19.21 -16.22
C PHE A 111 1.80 -18.37 -17.00
N VAL A 112 2.64 -17.60 -16.30
CA VAL A 112 3.60 -16.66 -16.90
C VAL A 112 5.03 -17.22 -16.90
N LEU A 113 5.38 -18.07 -15.93
CA LEU A 113 6.64 -18.81 -15.81
C LEU A 113 6.53 -20.20 -16.46
#